data_AF-A0A133V1D7-F1
#
_entry.id   AF-A0A133V1D7-F1
#
_cell.length_a   1.000
_cell.length_b   1.000
_cell.length_c   1.000
_cell.angle_alpha   90.00
_cell.angle_beta   90.00
_cell.angle_gamma   90.00
#
_symmetry.space_group_name_H-M   'P 1'
#
loop_
_entity.id
_entity.type
_entity.pdbx_description
1 polymer ?
#
loop_
_entity_poly.entity_id
_entity_poly.type
_entity_poly.pdbx_seq_one_letter_code
_entity_poly.pdbx_strand_id
1 'polypeptide(L)' 'GGQIIGTEGASERANLLALAIQKETTIEELAKSDYCYSPPINDCIGPLVVTAETLIRKLR' A
#
# COMPACT_ATOMS: atom_id res chain seq x y z
N GLY A 1 4.37 -10.73 -3.27
CA GLY A 1 4.89 -9.75 -4.26
C GLY A 1 3.74 -9.00 -4.90
N GLY A 2 4.00 -7.94 -5.66
CA GLY A 2 2.96 -7.13 -6.31
C GLY A 2 3.53 -6.17 -7.34
N GLN A 3 2.65 -5.48 -8.07
CA GLN A 3 3.01 -4.51 -9.10
C GLN A 3 2.31 -3.19 -8.82
N ILE A 4 3.00 -2.09 -9.11
CA ILE A 4 2.50 -0.73 -8.92
C ILE A 4 2.81 0.03 -10.21
N ILE A 5 1.76 0.58 -10.82
CA ILE A 5 1.83 1.30 -12.09
C ILE A 5 1.18 2.65 -11.86
N GLY A 6 1.90 3.73 -12.17
CA GLY A 6 1.43 5.10 -12.02
C GLY A 6 2.47 6.07 -12.53
N THR A 7 2.04 7.27 -12.90
CA THR A 7 2.94 8.34 -13.38
C THR A 7 3.73 8.99 -12.25
N GLU A 8 3.20 8.97 -11.02
CA GLU A 8 3.82 9.60 -9.85
C GLU A 8 3.78 8.69 -8.62
N GLY A 9 4.90 8.66 -7.88
CA GLY A 9 4.99 7.95 -6.61
C GLY A 9 4.98 6.41 -6.70
N ALA A 10 5.15 5.83 -7.89
CA ALA A 10 5.09 4.38 -8.08
C ALA A 10 6.35 3.68 -7.51
N SER A 11 7.52 4.28 -7.69
CA SER A 11 8.80 3.76 -7.21
C SER A 11 8.87 3.70 -5.68
N GLU A 12 8.40 4.76 -5.01
CA GLU A 12 8.38 4.90 -3.56
C GLU A 12 7.45 3.87 -2.93
N ARG A 13 6.27 3.65 -3.53
CA ARG A 13 5.33 2.63 -3.08
C ARG A 13 5.85 1.21 -3.36
N ALA A 14 6.60 1.00 -4.44
CA ALA A 14 7.26 -0.27 -4.70
C ALA A 14 8.31 -0.58 -3.62
N ASN A 15 9.05 0.43 -3.17
CA ASN A 15 9.98 0.30 -2.05
C ASN A 15 9.26 0.00 -0.74
N LEU A 16 8.12 0.65 -0.47
CA LEU A 16 7.29 0.33 0.71
C LEU A 16 6.79 -1.13 0.66
N LEU A 17 6.36 -1.61 -0.52
CA LEU A 17 5.95 -2.99 -0.70
C LEU A 17 7.12 -3.97 -0.49
N ALA A 18 8.32 -3.64 -0.98
CA ALA A 18 9.51 -4.44 -0.74
C ALA A 18 9.87 -4.50 0.75
N LEU A 19 9.77 -3.37 1.46
CA LEU A 19 9.99 -3.31 2.91
C LEU A 19 8.95 -4.13 3.68
N ALA A 20 7.68 -4.07 3.29
CA ALA A 20 6.61 -4.86 3.90
C ALA A 20 6.86 -6.37 3.73
N ILE A 21 7.32 -6.79 2.54
CA ILE A 21 7.70 -8.18 2.27
C ILE A 21 8.89 -8.59 3.15
N GLN A 22 9.92 -7.74 3.24
CA GLN A 22 11.10 -8.00 4.07
C GLN A 22 10.75 -8.12 5.57
N LYS A 23 9.75 -7.37 6.03
CA LYS A 23 9.25 -7.40 7.41
C LYS A 23 8.20 -8.49 7.67
N GLU A 24 7.90 -9.33 6.69
CA GLU A 24 6.84 -10.35 6.79
C GLU A 24 5.48 -9.77 7.24
N THR A 25 5.18 -8.53 6.84
CA THR A 25 3.96 -7.83 7.24
C THR A 25 2.72 -8.53 6.65
N THR A 26 1.72 -8.79 7.49
CA THR A 26 0.46 -9.40 7.08
C THR A 26 -0.42 -8.43 6.29
N ILE A 27 -1.42 -8.96 5.57
CA ILE A 27 -2.31 -8.10 4.78
C ILE A 27 -3.21 -7.23 5.67
N GLU A 28 -3.58 -7.73 6.85
CA GLU A 28 -4.37 -7.03 7.85
C GLU A 28 -3.60 -5.85 8.46
N GLU A 29 -2.29 -6.01 8.68
CA GLU A 29 -1.40 -4.93 9.12
C GLU A 29 -1.17 -3.91 8.01
N LEU A 30 -1.01 -4.38 6.77
CA LEU A 30 -0.84 -3.50 5.62
C LEU A 30 -2.10 -2.62 5.38
N ALA A 31 -3.28 -3.18 5.63
CA ALA A 31 -4.55 -2.44 5.57
C ALA A 31 -4.72 -1.39 6.69
N LYS A 32 -3.92 -1.47 7.76
CA LYS A 32 -3.90 -0.50 8.86
C LYS A 32 -2.67 0.41 8.83
N SER A 33 -1.89 0.36 7.75
CA SER A 33 -0.69 1.19 7.62
C SER A 33 -1.07 2.65 7.47
N ASP A 34 -0.54 3.50 8.35
CA ASP A 34 -0.76 4.94 8.32
C ASP A 34 0.07 5.60 7.22
N TYR A 35 -0.61 6.34 6.35
CA TYR A 35 0.04 7.19 5.36
C TYR A 35 -0.12 8.65 5.77
N CYS A 36 0.95 9.44 5.60
CA CYS A 36 0.83 10.88 5.72
C CYS A 36 -0.14 11.39 4.65
N TYR A 37 -1.13 12.16 5.08
CA TYR A 37 -1.99 12.90 4.16
C TYR A 37 -1.23 14.10 3.60
N SER A 38 -1.13 14.16 2.28
CA SER A 38 -0.52 15.29 1.58
C SER A 38 -1.16 15.40 0.19
N PRO A 39 -2.18 16.26 -0.01
CA PRO A 39 -2.90 16.40 -1.28
C PRO A 39 -2.04 16.43 -2.55
N PRO A 40 -0.84 17.08 -2.57
CA PRO A 40 -0.02 17.08 -3.78
C PRO A 40 0.69 15.75 -4.09
N ILE A 41 0.74 14.79 -3.15
CA ILE A 41 1.58 13.58 -3.26
C ILE A 41 0.78 12.29 -2.97
N ASN A 42 -0.18 12.34 -2.04
CA ASN A 42 -0.92 11.19 -1.57
C ASN A 42 -2.28 11.57 -1.00
N ASP A 43 -3.31 10.82 -1.40
CA ASP A 43 -4.68 10.97 -0.91
C ASP A 43 -4.83 10.64 0.58
N CYS A 44 -6.03 10.90 1.13
CA CYS A 44 -6.38 10.56 2.51
C CYS A 44 -6.19 9.06 2.82
N ILE A 45 -6.41 8.19 1.83
CA ILE A 45 -6.23 6.74 1.95
C ILE A 45 -5.18 6.31 0.95
N GLY A 46 -4.08 5.75 1.44
CA GLY A 46 -2.98 5.31 0.59
C GLY A 46 -3.41 4.20 -0.39
N PRO A 47 -2.92 4.18 -1.65
CA PRO A 47 -3.29 3.15 -2.63
C PRO A 47 -3.00 1.71 -2.17
N LEU A 48 -1.92 1.51 -1.41
CA LEU A 48 -1.55 0.22 -0.82
C LEU A 48 -2.57 -0.25 0.23
N VAL A 49 -3.14 0.68 1.03
CA VAL A 49 -4.21 0.38 2.00
C VAL A 49 -5.46 -0.09 1.27
N VAL A 50 -5.88 0.66 0.24
CA VAL A 50 -7.05 0.30 -0.58
C VAL A 50 -6.89 -1.10 -1.20
N THR A 51 -5.67 -1.40 -1.67
CA THR A 51 -5.35 -2.72 -2.25
C THR A 51 -5.42 -3.82 -1.19
N ALA A 52 -4.87 -3.58 0.00
CA ALA A 52 -4.91 -4.53 1.11
C ALA A 52 -6.34 -4.81 1.58
N GLU A 53 -7.18 -3.78 1.74
CA GLU A 53 -8.59 -3.96 2.06
C GLU A 53 -9.34 -4.76 0.98
N THR A 54 -9.07 -4.48 -0.28
CA THR A 54 -9.69 -5.21 -1.41
C THR A 54 -9.28 -6.68 -1.39
N LEU A 55 -8.02 -6.96 -1.09
CA LEU A 55 -7.53 -8.34 -0.98
C LEU A 55 -8.18 -9.07 0.20
N ILE A 56 -8.29 -8.43 1.37
CA ILE A 56 -8.99 -8.98 2.54
C ILE A 56 -10.44 -9.32 2.18
N ARG A 57 -11.13 -8.42 1.45
CA ARG A 57 -12.51 -8.66 1.00
C ARG A 57 -12.62 -9.82 0.02
N LYS A 58 -11.61 -10.06 -0.80
CA LYS A 58 -11.59 -11.17 -1.79
C LYS A 58 -11.25 -12.53 -1.16
N LEU A 59 -10.51 -12.54 -0.06
CA LEU A 59 -10.13 -13.77 0.66
C LEU A 59 -11.22 -14.27 1.63
N ARG A 60 -12.28 -13.48 1.83
CA ARG A 60 -13.49 -13.85 2.59
C ARG A 60 -14.58 -14.31 1.64
#